data_AF-A0A811QPT8-F1
#
_entry.id   AF-A0A811QPT8-F1
#
_cell.length_a   1.000
_cell.length_b   1.000
_cell.length_c   1.000
_cell.angle_alpha   90.00
_cell.angle_beta   90.00
_cell.angle_gamma   90.00
#
_symmetry.space_group_name_H-M   'P 1'
#
loop_
_entity.id
_entity.type
_entity.pdbx_description
1 polymer ?
#
loop_
_entity_poly.entity_id
_entity_poly.type
_entity_poly.pdbx_seq_one_letter_code
_entity_poly.pdbx_strand_id
1 'polypeptide(L)'
;MGFFEPCFAGLEQESGFYFNMKHFEDLVQGGEWDELERYLSGFTKLEDNRYSMKIFFEIRKQKYLEALDRHDRAKAVEILVKDLKVLASFNEELFKEIT
;
A
#
# COMPACT_ATOMS: atom_id res chain seq x y z
N MET A 1 -0.51 31.14 -2.90
CA MET A 1 0.44 30.11 -2.40
C MET A 1 -0.26 28.78 -2.59
N GLY A 2 -0.05 28.07 -3.71
CA GLY A 2 -0.94 26.93 -4.04
C GLY A 2 -0.73 26.27 -5.40
N PHE A 3 0.50 26.25 -5.93
CA PHE A 3 0.81 25.56 -7.20
C PHE A 3 1.98 24.56 -7.07
N PHE A 4 2.58 24.41 -5.87
CA PHE A 4 3.86 23.72 -5.71
C PHE A 4 3.77 22.33 -5.07
N GLU A 5 2.76 22.06 -4.24
CA GLU A 5 2.65 20.78 -3.50
C GLU A 5 2.46 19.53 -4.39
N PRO A 6 1.57 19.51 -5.40
CA PRO A 6 1.43 18.31 -6.24
C PRO A 6 2.66 18.06 -7.13
N CYS A 7 3.44 19.11 -7.43
CA CYS A 7 4.64 18.99 -8.25
C CYS A 7 5.81 18.39 -7.45
N PHE A 8 5.87 18.65 -6.13
CA PHE A 8 6.92 18.11 -5.27
C PHE A 8 6.73 16.62 -5.00
N ALA A 9 5.52 16.17 -4.64
CA ALA A 9 5.24 14.75 -4.44
C ALA A 9 5.48 13.91 -5.72
N GLY A 10 5.16 14.46 -6.90
CA GLY A 10 5.46 13.83 -8.18
C GLY A 10 6.96 13.73 -8.48
N LEU A 11 7.75 14.79 -8.21
CA LEU A 11 9.21 14.77 -8.36
C LEU A 11 9.90 13.82 -7.36
N GLU A 12 9.41 13.76 -6.12
CA GLU A 12 9.92 12.82 -5.10
C GLU A 12 9.72 11.37 -5.57
N GLN A 13 8.52 11.04 -6.06
CA GLN A 13 8.17 9.71 -6.55
C GLN A 13 8.93 9.32 -7.81
N GLU A 14 9.07 10.22 -8.78
CA GLU A 14 9.78 9.92 -10.04
C GLU A 14 11.30 9.83 -9.85
N SER A 15 11.84 10.56 -8.87
CA SER A 15 13.27 10.60 -8.63
C SER A 15 13.75 9.57 -7.60
N GLY A 16 12.87 9.12 -6.69
CA GLY A 16 13.16 8.12 -5.66
C GLY A 16 14.17 8.57 -4.59
N PHE A 17 14.59 9.84 -4.58
CA PHE A 17 15.69 10.32 -3.72
C PHE A 17 15.28 10.65 -2.29
N TYR A 18 14.01 10.97 -2.04
CA TYR A 18 13.54 11.37 -0.72
C TYR A 18 12.12 10.84 -0.48
N PHE A 19 11.95 10.13 0.64
CA PHE A 19 10.66 9.63 1.08
C PHE A 19 10.02 10.60 2.07
N ASN A 20 8.96 11.28 1.63
CA ASN A 20 8.17 12.19 2.44
C ASN A 20 7.21 11.43 3.37
N MET A 21 7.61 11.29 4.65
CA MET A 21 6.81 10.62 5.67
C MET A 21 5.47 11.31 5.94
N LYS A 22 5.42 12.65 5.89
CA LYS A 22 4.19 13.39 6.15
C LYS A 22 3.15 13.13 5.06
N HIS A 23 3.56 13.17 3.80
CA HIS A 23 2.69 12.85 2.68
C HIS A 23 2.16 11.40 2.76
N PHE A 24 3.03 10.46 3.13
CA PHE A 24 2.62 9.07 3.35
C PHE A 24 1.58 8.94 4.46
N GLU A 25 1.78 9.62 5.60
CA GLU A 25 0.81 9.63 6.71
C GLU A 25 -0.54 10.23 6.31
N ASP A 26 -0.53 11.33 5.55
CA ASP A 26 -1.75 11.98 5.07
C ASP A 26 -2.55 11.04 4.13
N LEU A 27 -1.87 10.30 3.24
CA LEU A 27 -2.50 9.31 2.37
C LEU A 27 -3.09 8.12 3.15
N VAL A 28 -2.37 7.62 4.16
CA VAL A 28 -2.85 6.53 5.04
C VAL A 28 -4.09 6.98 5.82
N GLN A 29 -4.06 8.17 6.40
CA GLN A 29 -5.20 8.71 7.16
C GLN A 29 -6.41 9.02 6.26
N GLY A 30 -6.18 9.41 5.01
CA GLY A 30 -7.23 9.62 4.01
C GLY A 30 -7.85 8.32 3.47
N GLY A 31 -7.19 7.17 3.65
CA GLY A 31 -7.62 5.91 3.04
C GLY A 31 -7.43 5.89 1.52
N GLU A 32 -6.51 6.71 1.00
CA GLU A 32 -6.19 6.84 -0.44
C GLU A 32 -5.24 5.70 -0.88
N TRP A 33 -5.72 4.46 -0.72
CA TRP A 33 -4.91 3.24 -0.85
C TRP A 33 -4.23 3.07 -2.21
N ASP A 34 -4.92 3.43 -3.29
CA ASP A 34 -4.37 3.27 -4.65
C ASP A 34 -3.22 4.27 -4.91
N GLU A 35 -3.34 5.50 -4.40
CA GLU A 35 -2.28 6.51 -4.50
C GLU A 35 -1.12 6.18 -3.55
N LEU A 36 -1.41 5.63 -2.36
CA LEU A 36 -0.39 5.15 -1.43
C LEU A 36 0.49 4.04 -2.05
N GLU A 37 -0.12 3.04 -2.69
CA GLU A 37 0.63 1.98 -3.39
C GLU A 37 1.42 2.55 -4.56
N ARG A 38 0.84 3.50 -5.32
CA ARG A 38 1.54 4.19 -6.41
C ARG A 38 2.76 4.94 -5.87
N TYR A 39 2.62 5.72 -4.81
CA TYR A 39 3.71 6.47 -4.18
C TYR A 39 4.84 5.53 -3.72
N LEU A 40 4.51 4.45 -3.01
CA LEU A 40 5.49 3.44 -2.58
C LEU A 40 6.24 2.80 -3.75
N SER A 41 5.58 2.59 -4.89
CA SER A 41 6.20 1.96 -6.07
C SER A 41 7.36 2.77 -6.68
N GLY A 42 7.46 4.07 -6.36
CA GLY A 42 8.60 4.91 -6.72
C GLY A 42 9.87 4.62 -5.90
N PHE A 43 9.73 3.97 -4.73
CA PHE A 43 10.84 3.70 -3.80
C PHE A 43 11.17 2.23 -3.66
N THR A 44 10.16 1.36 -3.75
CA THR A 44 10.36 -0.09 -3.65
C THR A 44 9.23 -0.86 -4.32
N LYS A 45 9.57 -2.06 -4.80
CA LYS A 45 8.62 -3.06 -5.29
C LYS A 45 8.33 -4.07 -4.20
N LEU A 46 7.20 -4.75 -4.37
CA LEU A 46 6.69 -5.77 -3.45
C LEU A 46 7.70 -6.89 -3.15
N GLU A 47 8.53 -7.26 -4.13
CA GLU A 47 9.48 -8.37 -4.06
C GLU A 47 10.91 -7.96 -3.70
N ASP A 48 11.19 -6.66 -3.50
CA ASP A 48 12.57 -6.18 -3.31
C ASP A 48 13.21 -6.72 -2.03
N ASN A 49 12.45 -6.80 -0.94
CA ASN A 49 12.90 -7.35 0.34
C ASN A 49 11.71 -7.64 1.29
N ARG A 50 12.00 -8.31 2.42
CA ARG A 50 10.99 -8.69 3.42
C ARG A 50 10.26 -7.50 4.05
N TYR A 51 10.89 -6.33 4.17
CA TYR A 51 10.25 -5.14 4.72
C TYR A 51 9.27 -4.55 3.72
N SER A 52 9.64 -4.43 2.45
CA SER A 52 8.74 -3.98 1.38
C SER A 52 7.52 -4.88 1.29
N MET A 53 7.72 -6.21 1.27
CA MET A 53 6.62 -7.18 1.29
C MET A 53 5.68 -6.98 2.49
N LYS A 54 6.23 -6.75 3.69
CA LYS A 54 5.44 -6.48 4.89
C LYS A 54 4.63 -5.18 4.79
N ILE A 55 5.21 -4.11 4.24
CA ILE A 55 4.52 -2.83 4.06
C ILE A 55 3.31 -2.99 3.14
N PHE A 56 3.49 -3.58 1.95
CA PHE A 56 2.39 -3.81 1.02
C PHE A 56 1.31 -4.74 1.61
N PHE A 57 1.73 -5.75 2.37
CA PHE A 57 0.80 -6.65 3.05
C PHE A 57 -0.09 -5.92 4.06
N GLU A 58 0.48 -5.09 4.95
CA GLU A 58 -0.31 -4.37 5.95
C GLU A 58 -1.28 -3.37 5.32
N ILE A 59 -0.86 -2.68 4.25
CA ILE A 59 -1.73 -1.74 3.49
C ILE A 59 -2.95 -2.48 2.91
N ARG A 60 -2.70 -3.59 2.21
CA ARG A 60 -3.77 -4.39 1.58
C ARG A 60 -4.67 -5.05 2.61
N LYS A 61 -4.12 -5.46 3.74
CA LYS A 61 -4.89 -5.99 4.88
C LYS A 61 -5.82 -4.93 5.46
N GLN A 62 -5.34 -3.70 5.64
CA GLN A 62 -6.18 -2.60 6.12
C GLN A 62 -7.31 -2.28 5.13
N LYS A 63 -7.00 -2.17 3.83
CA LYS A 63 -7.99 -1.98 2.75
C LYS A 63 -9.07 -3.08 2.76
N TYR A 64 -8.67 -4.33 3.00
CA TYR A 64 -9.59 -5.47 3.15
C TYR A 64 -10.48 -5.35 4.39
N LEU A 65 -9.91 -5.02 5.56
CA LEU A 65 -10.66 -4.86 6.81
C LEU A 65 -11.68 -3.72 6.71
N GLU A 66 -11.33 -2.61 6.07
CA GLU A 66 -12.27 -1.51 5.82
C GLU A 66 -13.44 -1.91 4.92
N ALA A 67 -13.19 -2.74 3.91
CA ALA A 67 -14.28 -3.28 3.08
C ALA A 67 -15.21 -4.18 3.90
N LEU A 68 -14.67 -5.00 4.80
CA LEU A 68 -15.47 -5.83 5.72
C LEU A 68 -16.29 -4.99 6.70
N ASP A 69 -15.67 -3.96 7.29
CA ASP A 69 -16.31 -3.04 8.24
C ASP A 69 -17.49 -2.29 7.59
N ARG A 70 -17.33 -1.90 6.32
CA ARG A 70 -18.42 -1.32 5.50
C ARG A 70 -19.44 -2.34 4.99
N HIS A 71 -19.29 -3.61 5.37
CA HIS A 71 -20.10 -4.74 4.88
C HIS A 71 -20.07 -4.95 3.36
N ASP A 72 -19.09 -4.40 2.66
CA ASP A 72 -18.87 -4.60 1.23
C ASP A 72 -18.08 -5.89 0.98
N ARG A 73 -18.80 -7.01 1.08
CA ARG A 73 -18.22 -8.35 0.91
C ARG A 73 -17.67 -8.58 -0.50
N ALA A 74 -18.25 -7.96 -1.53
CA ALA A 74 -17.79 -8.11 -2.90
C ALA A 74 -16.38 -7.53 -3.06
N LYS A 75 -16.19 -6.29 -2.58
CA LYS A 75 -14.88 -5.63 -2.57
C LYS A 75 -13.88 -6.35 -1.67
N ALA A 76 -14.31 -6.83 -0.50
CA ALA A 76 -13.43 -7.59 0.38
C ALA A 76 -12.92 -8.88 -0.28
N VAL A 77 -13.78 -9.63 -0.97
CA VAL A 77 -13.37 -10.84 -1.72
C VAL A 77 -12.44 -10.47 -2.88
N GLU A 78 -12.70 -9.37 -3.58
CA GLU A 78 -11.82 -8.89 -4.65
C GLU A 78 -10.40 -8.61 -4.13
N ILE A 79 -10.27 -7.83 -3.05
CA ILE A 79 -8.99 -7.50 -2.42
C ILE A 79 -8.29 -8.77 -1.93
N LEU A 80 -9.04 -9.68 -1.28
CA LEU A 80 -8.48 -10.94 -0.81
C LEU A 80 -7.86 -11.77 -1.95
N VAL A 81 -8.55 -11.87 -3.08
CA VAL A 81 -8.10 -12.70 -4.22
C VAL A 81 -6.98 -12.03 -5.00
N LYS A 82 -7.10 -10.73 -5.28
CA LYS A 82 -6.14 -10.01 -6.14
C LYS A 82 -4.89 -9.57 -5.39
N ASP A 83 -5.04 -9.14 -4.15
CA ASP A 83 -3.99 -8.38 -3.47
C ASP A 83 -3.31 -9.19 -2.36
N LEU A 84 -4.08 -9.96 -1.58
CA LEU A 84 -3.57 -10.73 -0.44
C LEU A 84 -3.16 -12.17 -0.80
N LYS A 85 -3.93 -12.89 -1.61
CA LYS A 85 -3.56 -14.26 -2.02
C LYS A 85 -2.32 -14.31 -2.90
N VAL A 86 -2.12 -13.30 -3.73
CA VAL A 86 -0.89 -13.15 -4.53
C VAL A 86 0.33 -13.09 -3.61
N LEU A 87 0.26 -12.31 -2.52
CA LEU A 87 1.32 -12.23 -1.50
C LEU A 87 1.58 -13.57 -0.80
N ALA A 88 0.53 -14.32 -0.48
CA ALA A 88 0.67 -15.65 0.13
C ALA A 88 1.44 -16.65 -0.77
N SER A 89 1.33 -16.51 -2.09
CA SER A 89 2.06 -17.35 -3.05
C SER A 89 3.56 -17.03 -3.11
N PHE A 90 3.98 -15.83 -2.70
CA PHE A 90 5.39 -15.44 -2.65
C PHE A 90 6.10 -15.88 -1.37
N ASN A 91 5.36 -16.09 -0.26
CA ASN A 91 5.94 -16.54 1.00
C ASN A 91 4.90 -17.21 1.92
N GLU A 92 4.79 -18.54 1.85
CA GLU A 92 3.89 -19.32 2.72
C GLU A 92 4.22 -19.17 4.21
N GLU A 93 5.49 -18.97 4.58
CA GLU A 93 5.92 -18.80 5.98
C GLU A 93 5.41 -17.49 6.57
N LEU A 94 5.47 -16.40 5.80
CA LEU A 94 4.97 -15.09 6.23
C LEU A 94 3.43 -15.10 6.39
N PHE A 95 2.71 -15.84 5.54
CA PHE A 95 1.25 -15.98 5.68
C PHE A 95 0.87 -16.81 6.91
N LYS A 96 1.69 -17.80 7.28
CA LYS A 96 1.51 -18.65 8.46
C LYS A 96 1.84 -17.94 9.78
N GLU A 97 2.71 -16.94 9.80
CA GLU A 97 2.96 -16.12 11.00
C GLU A 97 1.83 -15.11 11.31
N ILE A 98 0.92 -14.88 10.35
CA ILE A 98 -0.12 -13.83 10.45
C ILE A 98 -1.53 -14.43 10.68
N THR A 99 -1.73 -15.73 10.47
CA THR A 99 -3.00 -16.46 10.75
C THR A 99 -2.88 -17.25 12.05
#